data_AF-A0A931QYN5-F1
#
_entry.id   AF-A0A931QYN5-F1
#
_cell.length_a   1.000
_cell.length_b   1.000
_cell.length_c   1.000
_cell.angle_alpha   90.00
_cell.angle_beta   90.00
_cell.angle_gamma   90.00
#
_symmetry.space_group_name_H-M   'P 1'
#
loop_
_entity.id
_entity.type
_entity.pdbx_description
1 polymer ?
#
loop_
_entity_poly.entity_id
_entity_poly.type
_entity_poly.pdbx_seq_one_letter_code
_entity_poly.pdbx_strand_id
1 'polypeptide(L)'
;MEVASWLGFAALALLAWGTAGLLLKLSTNHISSECGLVWLIAGFLVLQPWLYPGSSLFAHSVRSLAYALLAGVFNAIAFWALLSALRSGGKAAIVVPFTALYPVVVVFAAPIVLNESITPTQGVGILCGLGAVVLLSK
;
A
#
# COMPACT_ATOMS: atom_id res chain seq x y z
N MET A 1 -9.54 -4.73 27.68
CA MET A 1 -9.88 -4.66 26.24
C MET A 1 -8.86 -5.48 25.51
N GLU A 2 -9.22 -6.68 25.03
CA GLU A 2 -8.35 -7.37 24.08
C GLU A 2 -8.20 -6.45 22.89
N VAL A 3 -6.98 -6.00 22.61
CA VAL A 3 -6.68 -5.32 21.36
C VAL A 3 -7.03 -6.32 20.27
N ALA A 4 -8.11 -6.05 19.54
CA ALA A 4 -8.57 -6.96 18.51
C ALA A 4 -7.42 -7.21 17.53
N SER A 5 -7.15 -8.49 17.23
CA SER A 5 -5.92 -8.95 16.55
C SER A 5 -5.63 -8.22 15.24
N TRP A 6 -6.65 -7.67 14.58
CA TRP A 6 -6.53 -6.84 13.39
C TRP A 6 -5.69 -5.57 13.60
N LEU A 7 -5.74 -4.96 14.79
CA LEU A 7 -4.99 -3.73 15.07
C LEU A 7 -3.48 -4.00 15.15
N GLY A 8 -3.09 -5.17 15.66
CA GLY A 8 -1.69 -5.62 15.66
C GLY A 8 -1.14 -5.77 14.25
N PHE A 9 -1.88 -6.42 13.35
CA PHE A 9 -1.50 -6.53 11.94
C PHE A 9 -1.45 -5.18 11.23
N ALA A 10 -2.38 -4.28 11.51
CA ALA A 10 -2.37 -2.92 10.95
C ALA A 10 -1.16 -2.11 11.41
N ALA A 11 -0.79 -2.20 12.70
CA ALA A 11 0.40 -1.54 13.23
C ALA A 11 1.69 -2.11 12.63
N LEU A 12 1.80 -3.44 12.50
CA LEU A 12 2.92 -4.08 11.83
C LEU A 12 3.03 -3.63 10.37
N ALA A 13 1.91 -3.57 9.65
CA ALA A 13 1.86 -3.07 8.28
C ALA A 13 2.35 -1.62 8.20
N LEU A 14 1.91 -0.74 9.11
CA LEU A 14 2.35 0.66 9.16
C LEU A 14 3.89 0.77 9.30
N LEU A 15 4.47 0.00 10.23
CA LEU A 15 5.92 -0.01 10.46
C LEU A 15 6.68 -0.58 9.24
N ALA A 16 6.18 -1.66 8.66
CA ALA A 16 6.76 -2.28 7.47
C ALA A 16 6.72 -1.32 6.27
N TRP A 17 5.59 -0.65 6.03
CA TRP A 17 5.44 0.33 4.96
C TRP A 17 6.33 1.56 5.14
N GLY A 18 6.43 2.09 6.37
CA GLY A 18 7.34 3.20 6.67
C GLY A 18 8.81 2.84 6.41
N THR A 19 9.23 1.65 6.85
CA THR A 19 10.59 1.13 6.61
C THR A 19 10.83 0.88 5.13
N ALA A 20 9.86 0.27 4.43
CA ALA A 20 9.93 0.01 3.00
C ALA A 20 10.08 1.31 2.19
N GLY A 21 9.36 2.37 2.53
CA GLY A 21 9.48 3.67 1.84
C GLY A 21 10.91 4.22 1.83
N LEU A 22 11.65 4.08 2.94
CA LEU A 22 13.07 4.45 3.03
C LEU A 22 13.94 3.55 2.15
N LEU A 23 13.75 2.23 2.24
CA LEU A 23 14.51 1.25 1.45
C LEU A 23 14.28 1.41 -0.05
N LEU A 24 13.04 1.70 -0.48
CA LEU A 24 12.69 1.97 -1.88
C LEU A 24 13.39 3.24 -2.39
N LYS A 25 13.46 4.29 -1.57
CA LYS A 25 14.21 5.49 -1.96
C LYS A 25 15.70 5.19 -2.11
N LEU A 26 16.28 4.46 -1.16
CA LEU A 26 17.70 4.08 -1.23
C LEU A 26 18.00 3.20 -2.45
N SER A 27 17.11 2.26 -2.77
CA SER A 27 17.31 1.38 -3.92
C SER A 27 17.23 2.14 -5.25
N THR A 28 16.22 3.01 -5.42
CA THR A 28 16.01 3.78 -6.67
C THR A 28 17.15 4.73 -7.03
N ASN A 29 18.03 5.07 -6.08
CA ASN A 29 19.25 5.82 -6.37
C ASN A 29 20.26 5.04 -7.23
N HIS A 30 20.18 3.71 -7.23
CA HIS A 30 21.15 2.82 -7.88
C HIS A 30 20.53 1.95 -8.98
N ILE A 31 19.22 1.73 -8.98
CA ILE A 31 18.54 0.81 -9.91
C ILE A 31 17.35 1.46 -10.60
N SER A 32 16.97 0.94 -11.78
CA SER A 32 15.75 1.36 -12.50
C SER A 32 14.48 0.94 -11.76
N SER A 33 13.37 1.63 -12.02
CA SER A 33 12.06 1.33 -11.41
C SER A 33 11.61 -0.09 -11.73
N GLU A 34 11.88 -0.56 -12.95
CA GLU A 34 11.54 -1.91 -13.42
C GLU A 34 12.35 -2.96 -12.67
N CYS A 35 13.66 -2.74 -12.52
CA CYS A 35 14.53 -3.61 -11.73
C CYS A 35 14.10 -3.65 -10.26
N GLY A 36 13.79 -2.49 -9.67
CA GLY A 36 13.27 -2.39 -8.31
C GLY A 36 11.96 -3.16 -8.11
N LEU A 37 11.05 -3.10 -9.09
CA LEU A 37 9.79 -3.83 -9.05
C LEU A 37 10.00 -5.35 -9.10
N VAL A 38 10.92 -5.83 -9.94
CA VAL A 38 11.26 -7.26 -10.00
C VAL A 38 11.80 -7.75 -8.66
N TRP A 39 12.72 -7.01 -8.04
CA TRP A 39 13.26 -7.37 -6.72
C TRP A 39 12.23 -7.26 -5.60
N LEU A 40 11.25 -6.37 -5.71
CA LEU A 40 10.13 -6.28 -4.78
C LEU A 40 9.25 -7.53 -4.85
N ILE A 41 8.93 -8.00 -6.07
CA ILE A 41 8.21 -9.27 -6.28
C ILE A 41 9.02 -10.43 -5.72
N ALA A 42 10.35 -10.46 -5.95
CA ALA A 42 11.22 -11.47 -5.36
C ALA A 42 11.15 -11.46 -3.83
N GLY A 43 11.13 -10.29 -3.20
CA GLY A 43 10.94 -10.16 -1.74
C GLY A 43 9.62 -10.75 -1.25
N PHE A 44 8.51 -10.53 -1.98
CA PHE A 44 7.23 -11.17 -1.66
C PHE A 44 7.28 -12.69 -1.78
N LEU A 45 7.93 -13.21 -2.82
CA LEU A 45 8.10 -14.65 -3.03
C LEU A 45 8.95 -15.28 -1.94
N VAL A 46 10.03 -14.61 -1.52
CA VAL A 46 10.87 -15.08 -0.41
C VAL A 46 10.04 -15.23 0.84
N LEU A 47 9.14 -14.31 1.18
CA LEU A 47 8.33 -14.43 2.41
C LEU A 47 7.23 -15.51 2.36
N GLN A 48 6.84 -16.02 1.18
CA GLN A 48 5.70 -16.95 1.07
C GLN A 48 5.83 -18.24 1.90
N PRO A 49 6.97 -18.93 2.01
CA PRO A 49 7.08 -20.17 2.79
C PRO A 49 6.76 -19.99 4.27
N TRP A 50 6.93 -18.78 4.82
CA TRP A 50 6.64 -18.48 6.22
C TRP A 50 5.20 -18.00 6.44
N LEU A 51 4.56 -17.45 5.40
CA LEU A 51 3.21 -16.88 5.48
C LEU A 51 2.13 -17.84 4.99
N TYR A 52 2.48 -18.79 4.13
CA TYR A 52 1.53 -19.70 3.50
C TYR A 52 1.09 -20.80 4.48
N PRO A 53 -0.21 -20.90 4.83
CA PRO A 53 -0.70 -21.86 5.81
C PRO A 53 -0.85 -23.30 5.28
N GLY A 54 -0.45 -23.57 4.03
CA GLY A 54 -0.51 -24.92 3.44
C GLY A 54 -1.82 -25.26 2.72
N SER A 55 -2.83 -24.39 2.73
CA SER A 55 -4.14 -24.62 2.11
C SER A 55 -4.13 -24.43 0.59
N SER A 56 -4.77 -25.33 -0.17
CA SER A 56 -4.81 -25.26 -1.65
C SER A 56 -5.17 -23.87 -2.19
N LEU A 57 -4.26 -23.30 -2.99
CA LEU A 57 -4.38 -21.97 -3.60
C LEU A 57 -5.61 -21.83 -4.51
N PHE A 58 -6.10 -22.95 -5.07
CA PHE A 58 -7.21 -22.97 -6.02
C PHE A 58 -8.52 -23.46 -5.39
N ALA A 59 -8.56 -23.68 -4.07
CA ALA A 59 -9.78 -24.09 -3.39
C ALA A 59 -10.82 -22.96 -3.24
N HIS A 60 -10.52 -21.75 -3.73
CA HIS A 60 -11.38 -20.58 -3.64
C HIS A 60 -12.17 -20.31 -4.92
N SER A 61 -13.26 -19.56 -4.80
CA SER A 61 -14.10 -19.21 -5.96
C SER A 61 -13.32 -18.39 -7.00
N VAL A 62 -13.62 -18.58 -8.29
CA VAL A 62 -13.03 -17.81 -9.39
C VAL A 62 -13.18 -16.30 -9.16
N ARG A 63 -14.30 -15.86 -8.59
CA ARG A 63 -14.54 -14.44 -8.28
C ARG A 63 -13.56 -13.92 -7.22
N SER A 64 -13.34 -14.67 -6.15
CA SER A 64 -12.39 -14.30 -5.09
C SER A 64 -10.96 -14.24 -5.63
N LEU A 65 -10.57 -15.22 -6.46
CA LEU A 65 -9.26 -15.23 -7.11
C LEU A 65 -9.10 -14.06 -8.09
N ALA A 66 -10.16 -13.69 -8.82
CA ALA A 66 -10.16 -12.53 -9.71
C ALA A 66 -9.96 -11.22 -8.94
N TYR A 67 -10.61 -11.02 -7.79
CA TYR A 67 -10.37 -9.84 -6.95
C TYR A 67 -8.94 -9.78 -6.42
N ALA A 68 -8.39 -10.91 -5.96
CA ALA A 68 -7.00 -10.98 -5.51
C ALA A 68 -6.02 -10.65 -6.65
N LEU A 69 -6.27 -11.18 -7.85
CA LEU A 69 -5.45 -10.91 -9.03
C LEU A 69 -5.52 -9.44 -9.45
N LEU A 70 -6.73 -8.86 -9.52
CA LEU A 70 -6.91 -7.44 -9.84
C LEU A 70 -6.21 -6.54 -8.81
N ALA A 71 -6.36 -6.85 -7.51
CA ALA A 71 -5.65 -6.14 -6.45
C ALA A 71 -4.12 -6.24 -6.64
N GLY A 72 -3.61 -7.40 -7.06
CA GLY A 72 -2.19 -7.58 -7.41
C GLY A 72 -1.75 -6.72 -8.58
N VAL A 73 -2.54 -6.64 -9.66
CA VAL A 73 -2.25 -5.79 -10.83
C VAL A 73 -2.18 -4.31 -10.43
N PHE A 74 -3.17 -3.81 -9.68
CA PHE A 74 -3.16 -2.43 -9.20
C PHE A 74 -2.00 -2.16 -8.24
N ASN A 75 -1.64 -3.11 -7.37
CA ASN A 75 -0.45 -2.98 -6.52
C ASN A 75 0.84 -2.91 -7.33
N ALA A 76 1.00 -3.75 -8.36
CA ALA A 76 2.19 -3.71 -9.21
C ALA A 76 2.32 -2.35 -9.92
N ILE A 77 1.22 -1.80 -10.44
CA ILE A 77 1.17 -0.45 -11.02
C ILE A 77 1.55 0.61 -9.98
N ALA A 78 0.97 0.54 -8.78
CA ALA A 78 1.25 1.48 -7.70
C ALA A 78 2.71 1.45 -7.26
N PHE A 79 3.31 0.27 -7.08
CA PHE A 79 4.73 0.14 -6.74
C PHE A 79 5.65 0.65 -7.85
N TRP A 80 5.34 0.36 -9.11
CA TRP A 80 6.11 0.90 -10.24
C TRP A 80 6.05 2.43 -10.28
N ALA A 81 4.86 3.02 -10.11
CA ALA A 81 4.67 4.47 -10.08
C ALA A 81 5.40 5.11 -8.88
N LEU A 82 5.33 4.49 -7.70
CA LEU A 82 6.05 4.93 -6.50
C LEU A 82 7.57 4.91 -6.72
N LEU A 83 8.11 3.80 -7.22
CA LEU A 83 9.54 3.67 -7.55
C LEU A 83 9.96 4.73 -8.57
N SER A 84 9.17 4.94 -9.62
CA SER A 84 9.42 5.97 -10.64
C SER A 84 9.37 7.39 -10.06
N ALA A 85 8.45 7.69 -9.16
CA ALA A 85 8.40 8.99 -8.48
C ALA A 85 9.63 9.22 -7.58
N LEU A 86 10.06 8.20 -6.83
CA LEU A 86 11.26 8.26 -5.99
C LEU A 86 12.53 8.39 -6.83
N ARG A 87 12.61 7.68 -7.96
CA ARG A 87 13.73 7.73 -8.92
C ARG A 87 13.83 9.09 -9.61
N SER A 88 12.71 9.70 -9.98
CA SER A 88 12.65 11.02 -10.65
C SER A 88 13.03 12.21 -9.73
N GLY A 89 13.75 11.95 -8.63
CA GLY A 89 14.18 12.98 -7.68
C GLY A 89 13.19 13.26 -6.55
N GLY A 90 12.04 12.59 -6.51
CA GLY A 90 11.05 12.77 -5.44
C GLY A 90 11.64 12.44 -4.06
N LYS A 91 11.48 13.35 -3.10
CA LYS A 91 11.90 13.11 -1.70
C LYS A 91 11.00 12.06 -1.08
N ALA A 92 11.58 11.05 -0.42
CA ALA A 92 10.80 10.00 0.26
C ALA A 92 9.82 10.57 1.29
N ALA A 93 10.25 11.61 2.02
CA ALA A 93 9.44 12.32 3.02
C ALA A 93 8.19 13.02 2.43
N ILE A 94 8.10 13.19 1.11
CA ILE A 94 6.96 13.78 0.42
C ILE A 94 6.18 12.71 -0.33
N VAL A 95 6.87 11.94 -1.17
CA VAL A 95 6.25 10.95 -2.06
C VAL A 95 5.57 9.84 -1.25
N VAL A 96 6.22 9.31 -0.21
CA VAL A 96 5.67 8.20 0.58
C VAL A 96 4.40 8.64 1.31
N PRO A 97 4.37 9.73 2.09
CA PRO A 97 3.13 10.23 2.70
C PRO A 97 2.04 10.57 1.69
N PHE A 98 2.39 11.16 0.54
CA PHE A 98 1.42 11.46 -0.52
C PHE A 98 0.75 10.18 -1.05
N THR A 99 1.53 9.13 -1.34
CA THR A 99 0.97 7.85 -1.77
C THR A 99 0.22 7.11 -0.66
N ALA A 100 0.55 7.35 0.61
CA ALA A 100 -0.17 6.80 1.76
C ALA A 100 -1.57 7.42 1.96
N LEU A 101 -1.92 8.48 1.22
CA LEU A 101 -3.28 9.05 1.17
C LEU A 101 -4.25 8.27 0.27
N TYR A 102 -3.93 7.04 -0.12
CA TYR A 102 -4.89 6.15 -0.77
C TYR A 102 -6.24 5.97 -0.03
N PRO A 103 -6.38 6.18 1.30
CA PRO A 103 -7.69 6.20 1.95
C PRO A 103 -8.67 7.22 1.36
N VAL A 104 -8.19 8.30 0.72
CA VAL A 104 -9.03 9.23 -0.05
C VAL A 104 -9.85 8.48 -1.09
N VAL A 105 -9.19 7.61 -1.87
CA VAL A 105 -9.83 6.81 -2.92
C VAL A 105 -10.81 5.81 -2.31
N VAL A 106 -10.42 5.16 -1.21
CA VAL A 106 -11.26 4.18 -0.52
C VAL A 106 -12.53 4.84 0.02
N VAL A 107 -12.44 6.03 0.61
CA VAL A 107 -13.62 6.77 1.09
C VAL A 107 -14.54 7.11 -0.07
N PHE A 108 -14.07 7.59 -1.21
CA PHE A 108 -15.01 7.84 -2.31
C PHE A 108 -15.58 6.56 -2.94
N ALA A 109 -14.82 5.46 -2.93
CA ALA A 109 -15.23 4.19 -3.53
C ALA A 109 -16.11 3.32 -2.63
N ALA A 110 -15.91 3.34 -1.31
CA ALA A 110 -16.58 2.45 -0.36
C ALA A 110 -18.12 2.55 -0.37
N PRO A 111 -18.75 3.74 -0.47
CA PRO A 111 -20.21 3.84 -0.59
C PRO A 111 -20.75 3.17 -1.85
N ILE A 112 -19.98 3.19 -2.94
CA ILE A 112 -20.39 2.68 -4.25
C ILE A 112 -20.15 1.17 -4.34
N VAL A 113 -18.99 0.71 -3.85
CA VAL A 113 -18.53 -0.68 -4.04
C VAL A 113 -18.92 -1.58 -2.86
N LEU A 114 -18.83 -1.05 -1.64
CA LEU A 114 -19.07 -1.80 -0.41
C LEU A 114 -20.44 -1.51 0.21
N ASN A 115 -21.19 -0.53 -0.33
CA ASN A 115 -22.45 -0.02 0.24
C ASN A 115 -22.30 0.48 1.69
N GLU A 116 -21.13 1.01 2.03
CA GLU A 116 -20.85 1.53 3.37
C GLU A 116 -21.18 3.03 3.48
N SER A 117 -21.86 3.43 4.55
CA SER A 117 -22.13 4.85 4.82
C SER A 117 -20.89 5.53 5.40
N ILE A 118 -20.45 6.61 4.76
CA ILE A 118 -19.32 7.39 5.24
C ILE A 118 -19.76 8.49 6.18
N THR A 119 -19.03 8.54 7.30
CA THR A 119 -19.25 9.52 8.35
C THR A 119 -18.56 10.84 8.00
N PRO A 120 -19.13 12.00 8.37
CA PRO A 120 -18.49 13.30 8.17
C PRO A 120 -17.10 13.40 8.82
N THR A 121 -16.86 12.67 9.92
CA THR A 121 -15.58 12.61 10.62
C THR A 121 -14.47 11.96 9.79
N GLN A 122 -14.79 10.94 8.98
CA GLN A 122 -13.84 10.38 8.01
C GLN A 122 -13.43 11.40 6.95
N GLY A 123 -14.37 12.25 6.50
CA GLY A 123 -14.10 13.35 5.60
C GLY A 123 -13.13 14.37 6.19
N VAL A 124 -13.33 14.77 7.45
CA VAL A 124 -12.39 15.65 8.17
C VAL A 124 -11.02 14.99 8.32
N GLY A 125 -10.96 13.70 8.65
CA GLY A 125 -9.70 12.96 8.76
C GLY A 125 -8.90 12.97 7.45
N ILE A 126 -9.56 12.81 6.31
CA ILE A 126 -8.93 12.93 4.99
C ILE A 126 -8.38 14.34 4.76
N LEU A 127 -9.17 15.39 5.05
CA LEU A 127 -8.72 16.78 4.89
C LEU A 127 -7.50 17.07 5.76
N CYS A 128 -7.47 16.55 6.99
CA CYS A 128 -6.30 16.63 7.86
C CYS A 128 -5.08 15.90 7.27
N GLY A 129 -5.26 14.69 6.73
CA GLY A 129 -4.19 13.94 6.07
C GLY A 129 -3.62 14.65 4.84
N LEU A 130 -4.50 15.22 3.99
CA LEU A 130 -4.10 16.07 2.87
C LEU A 130 -3.32 17.29 3.33
N GLY A 131 -3.79 17.97 4.38
CA GLY A 131 -3.09 19.10 4.99
C GLY A 131 -1.69 18.73 5.50
N ALA A 132 -1.55 17.57 6.14
CA ALA A 132 -0.25 17.07 6.60
C ALA A 132 0.74 16.86 5.44
N VAL A 133 0.28 16.29 4.31
CA VAL A 133 1.14 16.11 3.13
C VAL A 133 1.55 17.44 2.49
N VAL A 134 0.64 18.42 2.43
CA VAL A 134 0.96 19.77 1.96
C VAL A 134 2.03 20.42 2.84
N LEU A 135 1.95 20.26 4.16
CA LEU A 135 2.95 20.77 5.10
C LEU A 135 4.31 20.08 4.92
N LEU A 136 4.33 18.76 4.71
CA LEU A 136 5.56 18.00 4.44
C LEU A 136 6.19 18.32 3.08
N SER A 137 5.41 18.86 2.15
CA SER A 137 5.86 19.20 0.79
C SER A 137 6.55 20.57 0.69
N LYS A 138 6.55 21.36 1.76
CA LYS A 138 7.27 22.64 1.87
C LYS A 138 8.65 22.43 2.50
#